data_AF-A0A821IWA6-F1
#
_entry.id   AF-A0A821IWA6-F1
#
_cell.length_a   1.000
_cell.length_b   1.000
_cell.length_c   1.000
_cell.angle_alpha   90.00
_cell.angle_beta   90.00
_cell.angle_gamma   90.00
#
_symmetry.space_group_name_H-M   'P 1'
#
loop_
_entity.id
_entity.type
_entity.pdbx_description
1 polymer ?
#
loop_
_entity_poly.entity_id
_entity_poly.type
_entity_poly.pdbx_seq_one_letter_code
_entity_poly.pdbx_strand_id
1 'polypeptide(L)'
;MYPNEKDTELGHLYFIPKPQKTGTPLRPIVAAIYAPAILVSKFLDDKLRSIFNQVARQTIYINSMDLVKQLETYQNSGHLLQTTKFITADVKNLYTMIPKGGALDALYRFCIKHGKNRHIGNLHANTIIRLACLVLETNCFVFDNKYYKKIRGGAMESPFTMTLANIYMYEWEQSLIQYEHQRNELYGRYIDDIFMTSNEPDENIKVLLDRENDKDPNIRITYTIHESVKFLDVQVANVQG
;
A
#
# COMPACT_ATOMS: atom_id res chain seq x y z
N MET A 1 8.65 -16.43 -31.51
CA MET A 1 9.78 -16.07 -30.63
C MET A 1 9.76 -17.07 -29.49
N TYR A 2 10.72 -17.99 -29.43
CA TYR A 2 10.83 -18.93 -28.31
C TYR A 2 11.65 -18.27 -27.20
N PRO A 3 11.25 -18.39 -25.92
CA PRO A 3 12.09 -17.90 -24.82
C PRO A 3 13.40 -18.69 -24.79
N ASN A 4 14.53 -17.98 -24.74
CA ASN A 4 15.85 -18.56 -24.57
C ASN A 4 16.01 -18.98 -23.09
N GLU A 5 16.53 -20.18 -22.84
CA GLU A 5 16.80 -20.65 -21.46
C GLU A 5 17.75 -19.73 -20.69
N LYS A 6 18.55 -18.90 -21.38
CA LYS A 6 19.41 -17.88 -20.77
C LYS A 6 18.71 -16.57 -20.38
N ASP A 7 17.44 -16.38 -20.77
CA ASP A 7 16.70 -15.14 -20.55
C ASP A 7 15.65 -15.26 -19.42
N THR A 8 15.49 -16.44 -18.82
CA THR A 8 14.51 -16.72 -17.77
C THR A 8 15.17 -17.49 -16.63
N GLU A 9 15.17 -16.91 -15.43
CA GLU A 9 15.74 -17.50 -14.22
C GLU A 9 14.75 -17.38 -13.07
N LEU A 10 14.81 -18.32 -12.12
CA LEU A 10 14.05 -18.19 -10.89
C LEU A 10 14.61 -17.05 -10.04
N GLY A 11 13.76 -16.47 -9.19
CA GLY A 11 14.24 -15.39 -8.34
C GLY A 11 15.27 -15.87 -7.31
N HIS A 12 16.12 -14.97 -6.83
CA HIS A 12 17.12 -15.29 -5.79
C HIS A 12 16.82 -14.51 -4.50
N LEU A 13 16.90 -15.19 -3.34
CA LEU A 13 16.70 -14.54 -2.05
C LEU A 13 18.01 -13.89 -1.55
N TYR A 14 17.96 -12.60 -1.25
CA TYR A 14 19.02 -11.84 -0.59
C TYR A 14 18.46 -11.01 0.57
N PHE A 15 19.34 -10.43 1.38
CA PHE A 15 18.95 -9.70 2.59
C PHE A 15 19.54 -8.30 2.61
N ILE A 16 18.71 -7.29 2.90
CA ILE A 16 19.14 -5.89 3.07
C ILE A 16 18.97 -5.49 4.54
N PRO A 17 19.99 -4.91 5.21
CA PRO A 17 19.85 -4.43 6.59
C PRO A 17 18.89 -3.24 6.68
N LYS A 18 18.16 -3.13 7.80
CA LYS A 18 17.35 -1.95 8.15
C LYS A 18 18.04 -1.12 9.26
N PRO A 19 19.01 -0.24 8.93
CA PRO A 19 19.79 0.49 9.93
C PRO A 19 18.94 1.39 10.83
N GLN A 20 17.79 1.86 10.35
CA GLN A 20 16.86 2.72 11.07
C GLN A 20 15.99 1.99 12.12
N LYS A 21 16.07 0.65 12.24
CA LYS A 21 15.33 -0.12 13.25
C LYS A 21 16.31 -0.69 14.28
N THR A 22 15.93 -0.66 15.56
CA THR A 22 16.74 -1.21 16.67
C THR A 22 17.15 -2.66 16.38
N GLY A 23 18.43 -2.97 16.55
CA GLY A 23 19.00 -4.29 16.26
C GLY A 23 19.26 -4.58 14.77
N THR A 24 19.06 -3.60 13.88
CA THR A 24 19.36 -3.67 12.44
C THR A 24 18.84 -4.95 11.77
N PRO A 25 17.54 -5.27 11.88
CA PRO A 25 16.99 -6.49 11.33
C PRO A 25 17.16 -6.56 9.80
N LEU A 26 17.34 -7.77 9.28
CA LEU A 26 17.47 -8.04 7.85
C LEU A 26 16.09 -8.08 7.16
N ARG A 27 15.97 -7.40 6.02
CA ARG A 27 14.81 -7.45 5.13
C ARG A 27 15.08 -8.50 4.03
N PRO A 28 14.33 -9.61 3.98
CA PRO A 28 14.44 -10.56 2.87
C PRO A 28 13.86 -9.94 1.59
N ILE A 29 14.60 -10.03 0.48
CA ILE A 29 14.19 -9.60 -0.84
C ILE A 29 14.40 -10.73 -1.84
N VAL A 30 13.40 -10.95 -2.70
CA VAL A 30 13.50 -11.92 -3.81
C VAL A 30 13.78 -11.14 -5.09
N ALA A 31 15.00 -11.26 -5.60
CA ALA A 31 15.43 -10.72 -6.89
C ALA A 31 14.75 -11.47 -8.02
N ALA A 32 13.70 -10.93 -8.64
CA ALA A 32 12.85 -11.65 -9.62
C ALA A 32 12.88 -11.03 -11.03
N ILE A 33 13.97 -10.36 -11.39
CA ILE A 33 14.11 -9.56 -12.62
C ILE A 33 13.91 -10.41 -13.89
N TYR A 34 14.30 -11.68 -13.86
CA TYR A 34 14.17 -12.65 -14.96
C TYR A 34 13.10 -13.72 -14.73
N ALA A 35 12.20 -13.51 -13.75
CA ALA A 35 11.19 -14.50 -13.41
C ALA A 35 10.19 -14.70 -14.59
N PRO A 36 9.66 -15.91 -14.79
CA PRO A 36 8.83 -16.24 -15.96
C PRO A 36 7.62 -15.31 -16.19
N ALA A 37 7.03 -14.77 -15.12
CA ALA A 37 5.87 -13.89 -15.20
C ALA A 37 6.20 -12.39 -15.12
N ILE A 38 7.48 -11.99 -15.18
CA ILE A 38 7.88 -10.60 -14.98
C ILE A 38 7.28 -9.67 -16.05
N LEU A 39 7.17 -10.13 -17.30
CA LEU A 39 6.58 -9.35 -18.39
C LEU A 39 5.07 -9.16 -18.19
N VAL A 40 4.37 -10.20 -17.73
CA VAL A 40 2.94 -10.10 -17.38
C VAL A 40 2.75 -9.14 -16.20
N SER A 41 3.63 -9.22 -15.20
CA SER A 41 3.65 -8.28 -14.07
C SER A 41 3.84 -6.84 -14.53
N LYS A 42 4.82 -6.55 -15.40
CA LYS A 42 5.02 -5.20 -15.95
C LYS A 42 3.80 -4.71 -16.72
N PHE A 43 3.26 -5.57 -17.60
CA PHE A 43 2.07 -5.25 -18.38
C PHE A 43 0.85 -4.91 -17.51
N LEU A 44 0.58 -5.68 -16.46
CA LEU A 44 -0.52 -5.40 -15.53
C LEU A 44 -0.29 -4.10 -14.75
N ASP A 45 0.93 -3.88 -14.27
CA ASP A 45 1.31 -2.63 -13.58
C ASP A 45 1.04 -1.41 -14.47
N ASP A 46 1.52 -1.42 -15.71
CA ASP A 46 1.34 -0.31 -16.65
C ASP A 46 -0.13 0.00 -16.91
N LYS A 47 -1.01 -1.00 -16.94
CA LYS A 47 -2.44 -0.83 -17.16
C LYS A 47 -3.18 -0.31 -15.93
N LEU A 48 -2.80 -0.76 -14.74
CA LEU A 48 -3.57 -0.52 -13.51
C LEU A 48 -3.06 0.69 -12.72
N ARG A 49 -1.74 0.90 -12.68
CA ARG A 49 -1.10 1.92 -11.85
C ARG A 49 -1.56 3.33 -12.18
N SER A 50 -1.74 3.65 -13.46
CA SER A 50 -2.22 4.98 -13.88
C SER A 50 -3.63 5.27 -13.35
N ILE A 51 -4.52 4.28 -13.46
CA ILE A 51 -5.90 4.39 -12.97
C ILE A 51 -5.90 4.50 -11.44
N PHE A 52 -5.11 3.65 -10.77
CA PHE A 52 -4.93 3.71 -9.34
C PHE A 52 -4.48 5.11 -8.87
N ASN A 53 -3.40 5.64 -9.46
CA ASN A 53 -2.87 6.95 -9.12
C ASN A 53 -3.90 8.06 -9.34
N GLN A 54 -4.75 7.94 -10.36
CA GLN A 54 -5.82 8.91 -10.62
C GLN A 54 -6.89 8.86 -9.52
N VAL A 55 -7.36 7.66 -9.14
CA VAL A 55 -8.49 7.52 -8.20
C VAL A 55 -8.09 7.72 -6.74
N ALA A 56 -6.83 7.44 -6.41
CA ALA A 56 -6.29 7.55 -5.05
C ALA A 56 -5.45 8.82 -4.82
N ARG A 57 -5.41 9.76 -5.79
CA ARG A 57 -4.53 10.96 -5.72
C ARG A 57 -4.72 11.78 -4.45
N GLN A 58 -5.96 11.87 -3.96
CA GLN A 58 -6.31 12.66 -2.78
C GLN A 58 -6.00 11.96 -1.46
N THR A 59 -5.73 10.65 -1.48
CA THR A 59 -5.54 9.82 -0.28
C THR A 59 -4.12 9.25 -0.20
N ILE A 60 -3.23 9.68 -1.09
CA ILE A 60 -1.83 9.25 -1.16
C ILE A 60 -0.92 10.46 -1.12
N TYR A 61 0.07 10.40 -0.23
CA TYR A 61 1.19 11.34 -0.23
C TYR A 61 2.26 10.86 -1.20
N ILE A 62 2.81 11.79 -1.98
CA ILE A 62 3.91 11.49 -2.93
C ILE A 62 5.27 11.60 -2.23
N ASN A 63 5.42 12.56 -1.32
CA ASN A 63 6.62 12.85 -0.55
C ASN A 63 6.29 13.84 0.59
N SER A 64 7.31 14.24 1.35
CA SER A 64 7.18 15.21 2.43
C SER A 64 6.68 16.58 1.97
N MET A 65 7.03 17.03 0.77
CA MET A 65 6.55 18.32 0.24
C MET A 65 5.05 18.30 -0.08
N ASP A 66 4.54 17.17 -0.59
CA ASP A 66 3.09 16.98 -0.83
C ASP A 66 2.32 16.99 0.50
N LEU A 67 2.88 16.36 1.55
CA LEU A 67 2.33 16.44 2.91
C LEU A 67 2.29 17.88 3.43
N VAL A 68 3.41 18.61 3.37
CA VAL A 68 3.50 20.00 3.85
C VAL A 68 2.45 20.87 3.15
N LYS A 69 2.30 20.73 1.84
CA LYS A 69 1.29 21.47 1.08
C LYS A 69 -0.14 21.16 1.52
N GLN A 70 -0.44 19.90 1.84
CA GLN A 70 -1.77 19.52 2.34
C GLN A 70 -2.02 20.07 3.74
N LEU A 71 -1.02 20.06 4.63
CA LEU A 71 -1.09 20.66 5.95
C LEU A 71 -1.31 22.17 5.89
N GLU A 72 -0.57 22.88 5.03
CA GLU A 72 -0.78 24.32 4.79
C GLU A 72 -2.21 24.60 4.30
N THR A 73 -2.74 23.76 3.39
CA THR A 73 -4.11 23.90 2.90
C THR A 73 -5.14 23.68 4.00
N TYR A 74 -4.92 22.67 4.86
CA TYR A 74 -5.77 22.35 6.00
C TYR A 74 -5.78 23.48 7.04
N GLN A 75 -4.61 24.04 7.36
CA GLN A 75 -4.46 25.21 8.23
C GLN A 75 -5.16 26.44 7.63
N ASN A 76 -4.91 26.75 6.37
CA ASN A 76 -5.49 27.92 5.69
C ASN A 76 -7.02 27.83 5.54
N SER A 77 -7.59 26.62 5.61
CA SER A 77 -9.03 26.38 5.60
C SER A 77 -9.68 26.58 6.98
N GLY A 78 -8.89 26.89 8.02
CA GLY A 78 -9.37 27.08 9.38
C GLY A 78 -9.76 25.78 10.10
N HIS A 79 -9.32 24.64 9.58
CA HIS A 79 -9.63 23.33 10.16
C HIS A 79 -8.63 22.92 11.24
N LEU A 80 -7.39 23.45 11.21
CA LEU A 80 -6.41 23.24 12.27
C LEU A 80 -6.81 24.03 13.52
N LEU A 81 -7.17 23.32 14.58
CA LEU A 81 -7.56 23.86 15.87
C LEU A 81 -6.48 23.56 16.91
N GLN A 82 -6.50 24.26 18.05
CA GLN A 82 -5.61 23.97 19.17
C GLN A 82 -5.78 22.54 19.72
N THR A 83 -6.95 21.94 19.53
CA THR A 83 -7.26 20.56 19.93
C THR A 83 -6.82 19.52 18.89
N THR A 84 -6.36 19.94 17.71
CA THR A 84 -6.04 19.01 16.64
C THR A 84 -4.82 18.20 17.00
N LYS A 85 -4.96 16.88 16.90
CA LYS A 85 -3.90 15.91 17.07
C LYS A 85 -3.53 15.29 15.74
N PHE A 86 -2.28 14.86 15.63
CA PHE A 86 -1.80 14.10 14.50
C PHE A 86 -1.72 12.63 14.86
N ILE A 87 -2.15 11.80 13.92
CA ILE A 87 -2.09 10.35 14.02
C ILE A 87 -1.11 9.87 12.95
N THR A 88 -0.11 9.10 13.38
CA THR A 88 0.75 8.35 12.46
C THR A 88 0.51 6.86 12.66
N ALA A 89 0.45 6.09 11.59
CA ALA A 89 0.29 4.64 11.67
C ALA A 89 1.18 3.89 10.67
N ASP A 90 1.82 2.81 11.10
CA ASP A 90 2.63 1.90 10.27
C ASP A 90 1.83 0.61 10.01
N VAL A 91 1.64 0.28 8.73
CA VAL A 91 0.99 -0.95 8.26
C VAL A 91 2.02 -2.09 8.26
N LYS A 92 1.86 -3.04 9.18
CA LYS A 92 2.80 -4.14 9.33
C LYS A 92 2.80 -5.04 8.11
N ASN A 93 3.99 -5.25 7.54
CA ASN A 93 4.26 -6.30 6.55
C ASN A 93 3.35 -6.24 5.32
N LEU A 94 2.94 -5.05 4.87
CA LEU A 94 1.97 -4.82 3.79
C LEU A 94 2.15 -5.81 2.61
N TYR A 95 3.31 -5.81 1.95
CA TYR A 95 3.54 -6.63 0.75
C TYR A 95 3.68 -8.14 1.00
N THR A 96 4.02 -8.55 2.23
CA THR A 96 4.25 -9.98 2.57
C THR A 96 3.03 -10.64 3.17
N MET A 97 2.08 -9.87 3.71
CA MET A 97 0.91 -10.40 4.41
C MET A 97 -0.38 -10.37 3.61
N ILE A 98 -0.47 -9.59 2.52
CA ILE A 98 -1.70 -9.53 1.72
C ILE A 98 -2.13 -10.94 1.25
N PRO A 99 -3.35 -11.37 1.58
CA PRO A 99 -3.87 -12.67 1.17
C PRO A 99 -4.17 -12.67 -0.33
N LYS A 100 -3.75 -13.72 -1.05
CA LYS A 100 -3.91 -13.80 -2.51
C LYS A 100 -5.37 -13.68 -2.95
N GLY A 101 -6.28 -14.41 -2.27
CA GLY A 101 -7.71 -14.37 -2.57
C GLY A 101 -8.30 -12.97 -2.38
N GLY A 102 -8.13 -12.39 -1.19
CA GLY A 102 -8.61 -11.04 -0.89
C GLY A 102 -8.04 -9.98 -1.84
N ALA A 103 -6.77 -10.09 -2.24
CA ALA A 103 -6.17 -9.18 -3.21
C ALA A 103 -6.81 -9.27 -4.60
N LEU A 104 -7.07 -10.49 -5.09
CA LEU A 104 -7.73 -10.71 -6.38
C LEU A 104 -9.18 -10.22 -6.36
N ASP A 105 -9.89 -10.42 -5.25
CA ASP A 105 -11.26 -9.90 -5.07
C ASP A 105 -11.28 -8.37 -5.06
N ALA A 106 -10.35 -7.75 -4.33
CA ALA A 106 -10.20 -6.30 -4.31
C ALA A 106 -9.86 -5.74 -5.69
N LEU A 107 -8.94 -6.38 -6.41
CA LEU A 107 -8.62 -6.03 -7.79
C LEU A 107 -9.84 -6.15 -8.71
N TYR A 108 -10.64 -7.21 -8.55
CA TYR A 108 -11.84 -7.40 -9.36
C TYR A 108 -12.83 -6.27 -9.12
N ARG A 109 -13.16 -5.98 -7.85
CA ARG A 109 -14.03 -4.86 -7.47
C ARG A 109 -13.51 -3.52 -7.98
N PHE A 110 -12.20 -3.30 -7.88
CA PHE A 110 -11.53 -2.11 -8.42
C PHE A 110 -11.74 -1.99 -9.94
N CYS A 111 -11.51 -3.06 -10.70
CA CYS A 111 -11.72 -3.07 -12.15
C CYS A 111 -13.18 -2.84 -12.55
N ILE A 112 -14.14 -3.34 -11.77
CA ILE A 112 -15.57 -3.10 -12.02
C ILE A 112 -15.96 -1.65 -11.71
N LYS A 113 -15.44 -1.09 -10.60
CA LYS A 113 -15.78 0.27 -10.15
C LYS A 113 -15.17 1.36 -11.05
N HIS A 114 -13.93 1.16 -11.50
CA HIS A 114 -13.17 2.18 -12.22
C HIS A 114 -12.97 1.88 -13.71
N GLY A 115 -13.39 0.70 -14.18
CA GLY A 115 -13.39 0.34 -15.59
C GLY A 115 -14.68 0.74 -16.32
N LYS A 116 -14.61 0.84 -17.64
CA LYS A 116 -15.79 1.09 -18.50
C LYS A 116 -16.34 -0.24 -18.99
N ASN A 117 -17.62 -0.53 -18.73
CA ASN A 117 -18.26 -1.80 -19.12
C ASN A 117 -17.43 -3.02 -18.69
N ARG A 118 -16.91 -3.01 -17.45
CA ARG A 118 -16.02 -4.07 -16.90
C ARG A 118 -14.68 -4.22 -17.63
N HIS A 119 -14.23 -3.20 -18.36
CA HIS A 119 -12.93 -3.19 -19.03
C HIS A 119 -12.01 -2.11 -18.49
N ILE A 120 -10.73 -2.45 -18.38
CA ILE A 120 -9.62 -1.51 -18.20
C ILE A 120 -8.91 -1.39 -19.54
N GLY A 121 -9.12 -0.26 -20.23
CA GLY A 121 -8.74 -0.14 -21.63
C GLY A 121 -9.43 -1.21 -22.48
N ASN A 122 -8.66 -2.09 -23.11
CA ASN A 122 -9.14 -3.18 -23.95
C ASN A 122 -9.22 -4.54 -23.23
N LEU A 123 -8.93 -4.60 -21.92
CA LEU A 123 -8.92 -5.86 -21.16
C LEU A 123 -10.18 -5.98 -20.30
N HIS A 124 -10.91 -7.08 -20.46
CA HIS A 124 -12.00 -7.42 -19.56
C HIS A 124 -11.46 -7.77 -18.15
N ALA A 125 -12.19 -7.41 -17.11
CA ALA A 125 -11.80 -7.63 -15.70
C ALA A 125 -11.39 -9.09 -15.42
N ASN A 126 -12.14 -10.08 -15.91
CA ASN A 126 -11.78 -11.50 -15.75
C ASN A 126 -10.41 -11.87 -16.36
N THR A 127 -10.03 -11.25 -17.47
CA THR A 127 -8.70 -11.46 -18.09
C THR A 127 -7.61 -10.90 -17.18
N ILE A 128 -7.83 -9.71 -16.61
CA ILE A 128 -6.91 -9.08 -15.66
C ILE A 128 -6.72 -9.97 -14.43
N ILE A 129 -7.82 -10.51 -13.86
CA ILE A 129 -7.75 -11.41 -12.70
C ILE A 129 -7.00 -12.70 -13.02
N ARG A 130 -7.21 -13.30 -14.20
CA ARG A 130 -6.45 -14.50 -14.61
C ARG A 130 -4.96 -14.23 -14.74
N LEU A 131 -4.58 -13.10 -15.35
CA LEU A 131 -3.18 -12.70 -15.47
C LEU A 131 -2.57 -12.37 -14.09
N ALA A 132 -3.32 -11.72 -13.21
CA ALA A 132 -2.90 -11.44 -11.84
C ALA A 132 -2.66 -12.73 -11.05
N CYS A 133 -3.57 -13.70 -11.18
CA CYS A 133 -3.43 -15.02 -10.57
C CYS A 133 -2.14 -15.71 -11.05
N LEU A 134 -1.87 -15.69 -12.36
CA LEU A 134 -0.64 -16.24 -12.94
C LEU A 134 0.61 -15.61 -12.31
N VAL A 135 0.67 -14.27 -12.18
CA VAL A 135 1.79 -13.58 -11.53
C VAL A 135 1.94 -14.01 -10.06
N LEU A 136 0.83 -14.14 -9.32
CA LEU A 136 0.86 -14.53 -7.90
C LEU A 136 1.22 -16.00 -7.66
N GLU A 137 0.91 -16.88 -8.61
CA GLU A 137 1.16 -18.32 -8.54
C GLU A 137 2.57 -18.72 -8.98
N THR A 138 3.21 -17.91 -9.82
CA THR A 138 4.55 -18.17 -10.37
C THR A 138 5.68 -17.53 -9.56
N ASN A 139 5.38 -17.00 -8.36
CA ASN A 139 6.36 -16.48 -7.41
C ASN A 139 7.19 -17.61 -6.76
N CYS A 140 8.12 -18.16 -7.53
CA CYS A 140 9.09 -19.16 -7.11
C CYS A 140 10.50 -18.56 -7.07
N PHE A 141 11.33 -18.99 -6.12
CA PHE A 141 12.70 -18.53 -5.96
C PHE A 141 13.63 -19.64 -5.46
N VAL A 142 14.92 -19.46 -5.66
CA VAL A 142 15.99 -20.35 -5.21
C VAL A 142 16.72 -19.70 -4.04
N PHE A 143 16.94 -20.48 -2.99
CA PHE A 143 17.78 -20.11 -1.86
C PHE A 143 18.51 -21.36 -1.36
N ASP A 144 19.83 -21.27 -1.16
CA ASP A 144 20.64 -22.40 -0.68
C ASP A 144 20.39 -23.70 -1.50
N ASN A 145 20.42 -23.58 -2.84
CA ASN A 145 20.15 -24.66 -3.80
C ASN A 145 18.79 -25.38 -3.62
N LYS A 146 17.85 -24.78 -2.89
CA LYS A 146 16.49 -25.29 -2.70
C LYS A 146 15.48 -24.36 -3.37
N TYR A 147 14.41 -24.97 -3.87
CA TYR A 147 13.32 -24.28 -4.55
C TYR A 147 12.20 -23.97 -3.57
N TYR A 148 11.74 -22.73 -3.57
CA TYR A 148 10.67 -22.26 -2.70
C TYR A 148 9.58 -21.58 -3.53
N LYS A 149 8.33 -21.71 -3.09
CA LYS A 149 7.18 -20.98 -3.63
C LYS A 149 6.62 -20.07 -2.55
N LYS A 150 6.42 -18.80 -2.87
CA LYS A 150 5.83 -17.84 -1.95
C LYS A 150 4.31 -18.10 -1.80
N ILE A 151 3.91 -18.53 -0.61
CA ILE A 151 2.51 -18.89 -0.31
C ILE A 151 1.63 -17.68 0.07
N ARG A 152 2.21 -16.59 0.59
CA ARG A 152 1.50 -15.36 1.02
C ARG A 152 2.18 -14.11 0.49
N GLY A 153 1.40 -13.08 0.17
CA GLY A 153 1.87 -11.88 -0.51
C GLY A 153 2.40 -12.14 -1.93
N GLY A 154 2.88 -11.09 -2.59
CA GLY A 154 3.60 -11.19 -3.86
C GLY A 154 5.09 -10.92 -3.69
N ALA A 155 5.90 -11.12 -4.73
CA ALA A 155 7.29 -10.70 -4.70
C ALA A 155 7.36 -9.17 -4.57
N MET A 156 8.09 -8.64 -3.58
CA MET A 156 8.19 -7.17 -3.39
C MET A 156 8.73 -6.47 -4.64
N GLU A 157 9.62 -7.13 -5.39
CA GLU A 157 10.19 -6.58 -6.62
C GLU A 157 9.29 -6.75 -7.86
N SER A 158 8.14 -7.44 -7.76
CA SER A 158 7.18 -7.50 -8.86
C SER A 158 6.45 -6.17 -8.97
N PRO A 159 6.54 -5.45 -10.12
CA PRO A 159 5.84 -4.18 -10.31
C PRO A 159 4.34 -4.27 -10.00
N PHE A 160 3.68 -5.30 -10.52
CA PHE A 160 2.26 -5.53 -10.29
C PHE A 160 1.93 -5.79 -8.83
N THR A 161 2.80 -6.47 -8.07
CA THR A 161 2.54 -6.75 -6.65
C THR A 161 2.41 -5.45 -5.85
N MET A 162 3.21 -4.42 -6.17
CA MET A 162 3.11 -3.12 -5.50
C MET A 162 1.77 -2.44 -5.81
N THR A 163 1.39 -2.39 -7.09
CA THR A 163 0.10 -1.83 -7.51
C THR A 163 -1.09 -2.60 -6.92
N LEU A 164 -1.01 -3.92 -6.88
CA LEU A 164 -2.04 -4.77 -6.27
C LEU A 164 -2.17 -4.51 -4.76
N ALA A 165 -1.05 -4.37 -4.04
CA ALA A 165 -1.06 -4.04 -2.62
C ALA A 165 -1.68 -2.68 -2.34
N ASN A 166 -1.37 -1.70 -3.19
CA ASN A 166 -1.96 -0.38 -3.12
C ASN A 166 -3.46 -0.38 -3.40
N ILE A 167 -3.94 -1.16 -4.38
CA ILE A 167 -5.37 -1.36 -4.64
C ILE A 167 -6.07 -2.02 -3.44
N TYR A 168 -5.43 -3.04 -2.85
CA TYR A 168 -5.96 -3.71 -1.66
C TYR A 168 -6.11 -2.76 -0.48
N MET A 169 -5.06 -1.97 -0.19
CA MET A 169 -5.09 -0.96 0.86
C MET A 169 -6.12 0.14 0.59
N TYR A 170 -6.24 0.56 -0.67
CA TYR A 170 -7.24 1.54 -1.05
C TYR A 170 -8.65 1.07 -0.71
N GLU A 171 -8.96 -0.22 -0.87
CA GLU A 171 -10.25 -0.75 -0.42
C GLU A 171 -10.36 -0.83 1.11
N TRP A 172 -9.33 -1.33 1.79
CA TRP A 172 -9.33 -1.47 3.25
C TRP A 172 -9.51 -0.12 3.97
N GLU A 173 -8.87 0.92 3.45
CA GLU A 173 -8.79 2.26 4.06
C GLU A 173 -10.03 3.15 3.79
N GLN A 174 -11.01 2.67 3.01
CA GLN A 174 -12.18 3.48 2.63
C GLN A 174 -12.98 4.04 3.81
N SER A 175 -13.13 3.29 4.92
CA SER A 175 -13.86 3.82 6.08
C SER A 175 -13.09 4.91 6.82
N LEU A 176 -11.76 4.82 6.86
CA LEU A 176 -10.90 5.87 7.43
C LEU A 176 -10.98 7.12 6.57
N ILE A 177 -10.82 6.98 5.25
CA ILE A 177 -10.97 8.09 4.31
C ILE A 177 -12.34 8.76 4.49
N GLN A 178 -13.41 7.96 4.55
CA GLN A 178 -14.77 8.50 4.71
C GLN A 178 -14.96 9.18 6.06
N TYR A 179 -14.43 8.59 7.13
CA TYR A 179 -14.52 9.14 8.48
C TYR A 179 -13.84 10.51 8.60
N GLU A 180 -12.64 10.65 8.04
CA GLU A 180 -11.91 11.92 8.05
C GLU A 180 -12.56 12.94 7.12
N HIS A 181 -12.99 12.52 5.92
CA HIS A 181 -13.66 13.41 4.98
C HIS A 181 -14.93 14.05 5.57
N GLN A 182 -15.72 13.28 6.33
CA GLN A 182 -16.93 13.79 7.00
C GLN A 182 -16.64 14.84 8.08
N ARG A 183 -15.40 14.91 8.58
CA ARG A 183 -14.95 15.84 9.62
C ARG A 183 -14.07 16.97 9.08
N ASN A 184 -13.86 17.01 7.76
CA ASN A 184 -12.90 17.89 7.09
C ASN A 184 -11.46 17.72 7.57
N GLU A 185 -11.13 16.51 8.03
CA GLU A 185 -9.81 16.12 8.51
C GLU A 185 -8.96 15.52 7.37
N LEU A 186 -7.64 15.51 7.57
CA LEU A 186 -6.69 14.93 6.64
C LEU A 186 -6.61 13.41 6.80
N TYR A 187 -6.55 12.73 5.66
CA TYR A 187 -6.10 11.35 5.55
C TYR A 187 -5.13 11.25 4.38
N GLY A 188 -3.99 10.59 4.59
CA GLY A 188 -3.19 10.14 3.47
C GLY A 188 -2.19 9.05 3.85
N ARG A 189 -1.86 8.23 2.85
CA ARG A 189 -0.89 7.14 2.99
C ARG A 189 0.31 7.34 2.08
N TYR A 190 1.49 7.09 2.62
CA TYR A 190 2.74 6.94 1.88
C TYR A 190 3.22 5.49 2.04
N ILE A 191 3.01 4.67 1.02
CA ILE A 191 3.38 3.24 1.03
C ILE A 191 2.73 2.51 2.22
N ASP A 192 3.49 2.22 3.29
CA ASP A 192 3.07 1.56 4.53
C ASP A 192 2.82 2.53 5.69
N ASP A 193 3.15 3.82 5.54
CA ASP A 193 2.94 4.85 6.55
C ASP A 193 1.67 5.66 6.28
N ILE A 194 0.81 5.83 7.27
CA ILE A 194 -0.43 6.61 7.23
C ILE A 194 -0.28 7.84 8.12
N PHE A 195 -0.81 8.97 7.67
CA PHE A 195 -0.91 10.21 8.42
C PHE A 195 -2.35 10.72 8.39
N MET A 196 -2.87 11.12 9.54
CA MET A 196 -4.22 11.64 9.71
C MET A 196 -4.23 12.79 10.72
N THR A 197 -5.26 13.64 10.66
CA THR A 197 -5.55 14.64 11.70
C THR A 197 -6.86 14.28 12.41
N SER A 198 -7.03 14.71 13.64
CA SER A 198 -8.33 14.59 14.31
C SER A 198 -8.47 15.59 15.45
N ASN A 199 -9.69 16.08 15.63
CA ASN A 199 -10.11 16.87 16.79
C ASN A 199 -10.96 16.06 17.80
N GLU A 200 -11.10 14.75 17.59
CA GLU A 200 -11.87 13.88 18.47
C GLU A 200 -11.06 13.51 19.74
N PRO A 201 -11.72 13.10 20.84
CA PRO A 201 -11.04 12.53 21.99
C PRO A 201 -10.19 11.30 21.62
N ASP A 202 -9.05 11.13 22.29
CA ASP A 202 -8.10 10.03 22.00
C ASP A 202 -8.74 8.65 22.11
N GLU A 203 -9.69 8.48 23.04
CA GLU A 203 -10.44 7.24 23.23
C GLU A 203 -11.26 6.89 21.99
N ASN A 204 -11.89 7.89 21.35
CA ASN A 204 -12.68 7.68 20.13
C ASN A 204 -11.77 7.29 18.96
N ILE A 205 -10.62 7.96 18.82
CA ILE A 205 -9.63 7.68 17.78
C ILE A 205 -9.07 6.26 17.96
N LYS A 206 -8.72 5.85 19.19
CA LYS A 206 -8.23 4.50 19.49
C LYS A 206 -9.28 3.44 19.13
N VAL A 207 -10.53 3.63 19.55
CA VAL A 207 -11.63 2.70 19.21
C VAL A 207 -11.81 2.59 17.70
N LEU A 208 -11.72 3.71 16.96
CA LEU A 208 -11.76 3.70 15.50
C LEU A 208 -10.63 2.84 14.93
N LEU A 209 -9.37 3.13 15.27
CA LEU A 209 -8.19 2.45 14.72
C LEU A 209 -8.13 0.96 15.12
N ASP A 210 -8.58 0.61 16.33
CA ASP A 210 -8.68 -0.77 16.79
C ASP A 210 -9.75 -1.54 15.99
N ARG A 211 -10.89 -0.91 15.69
CA ARG A 211 -11.90 -1.49 14.81
C ARG A 211 -11.36 -1.72 13.39
N GLU A 212 -10.51 -0.83 12.89
CA GLU A 212 -9.86 -1.02 11.59
C GLU A 212 -8.91 -2.23 11.59
N ASN A 213 -8.19 -2.44 12.69
CA ASN A 213 -7.35 -3.62 12.91
C ASN A 213 -8.13 -4.94 12.91
N ASP A 214 -9.41 -4.92 13.29
CA ASP A 214 -10.25 -6.12 13.34
C ASP A 214 -10.86 -6.49 11.97
N LYS A 215 -10.79 -5.62 10.97
CA LYS A 215 -11.39 -5.85 9.64
C LYS A 215 -10.75 -6.99 8.86
N ASP A 216 -9.43 -7.13 8.98
CA ASP A 216 -8.67 -8.11 8.22
C ASP A 216 -7.54 -8.64 9.10
N PRO A 217 -7.52 -9.94 9.44
CA PRO A 217 -6.46 -10.52 10.26
C PRO A 217 -5.06 -10.42 9.64
N ASN A 218 -4.96 -10.12 8.34
CA ASN A 218 -3.70 -10.00 7.61
C ASN A 218 -3.14 -8.57 7.58
N ILE A 219 -3.97 -7.56 7.86
CA ILE A 219 -3.56 -6.15 7.91
C ILE A 219 -3.63 -5.68 9.35
N ARG A 220 -2.51 -5.18 9.86
CA ARG A 220 -2.45 -4.58 11.19
C ARG A 220 -1.68 -3.28 11.15
N ILE A 221 -2.26 -2.25 11.73
CA ILE A 221 -1.64 -0.96 11.96
C ILE A 221 -1.17 -0.84 13.41
N THR A 222 -0.01 -0.20 13.57
CA THR A 222 0.43 0.34 14.86
C THR A 222 0.47 1.84 14.76
N TYR A 223 -0.13 2.54 15.72
CA TYR A 223 -0.36 3.97 15.62
C TYR A 223 0.16 4.74 16.83
N THR A 224 0.41 6.03 16.63
CA THR A 224 0.74 7.01 17.66
C THR A 224 -0.17 8.23 17.46
N ILE A 225 -0.68 8.78 18.57
CA ILE A 225 -1.52 9.99 18.58
C ILE A 225 -0.78 11.04 19.40
N HIS A 226 -0.47 12.19 18.81
CA HIS A 226 0.27 13.24 19.50
C HIS A 226 0.05 14.61 18.84
N GLU A 227 0.27 15.69 19.58
CA GLU A 227 0.28 17.07 19.05
C GLU A 227 1.51 17.34 18.17
N SER A 228 2.50 16.46 18.23
CA SER A 228 3.77 16.59 17.52
C SER A 228 4.31 15.23 17.12
N VAL A 229 4.47 14.98 15.82
CA VAL A 229 4.84 13.68 15.24
C VAL A 229 5.93 13.83 14.18
N LYS A 230 6.67 12.75 13.96
CA LYS A 230 7.59 12.62 12.82
C LYS A 230 6.92 11.81 11.72
N PHE A 231 6.93 12.31 10.49
CA PHE A 231 6.39 11.62 9.31
C PHE A 231 7.16 12.06 8.07
N LEU A 232 7.59 11.13 7.21
CA LEU A 232 8.37 11.43 5.98
C LEU A 232 9.53 12.42 6.19
N ASP A 233 10.37 12.16 7.20
CA ASP A 233 11.55 12.98 7.55
C ASP A 233 11.23 14.44 7.97
N VAL A 234 9.96 14.78 8.19
CA VAL A 234 9.55 16.08 8.74
C VAL A 234 8.97 15.93 10.15
N GLN A 235 9.17 16.97 10.98
CA GLN A 235 8.50 17.13 12.26
C GLN A 235 7.26 18.00 12.04
N VAL A 236 6.09 17.47 12.34
CA VAL A 236 4.82 18.20 12.31
C VAL A 236 4.38 18.46 13.74
N ALA A 237 4.06 19.70 14.10
CA ALA A 237 3.66 20.07 15.45
C ALA A 237 2.54 21.12 15.42
N ASN A 238 1.54 20.93 16.26
CA ASN A 238 0.48 21.88 16.51
C ASN A 238 0.89 22.70 17.74
N VAL A 239 1.17 23.98 17.55
CA VAL A 239 1.67 24.85 18.63
C VAL A 239 0.57 25.78 19.14
N GLN A 240 -0.31 26.28 18.25
CA GLN A 240 -1.33 27.28 18.59
C GLN A 240 -2.63 27.21 17.77
N GLY A 241 -2.82 26.15 16.95
CA GLY A 241 -3.80 26.15 15.86
C GLY A 241 -3.26 26.82 14.60
#